data_AF-A0A7S4RIV1-F1
#
_entry.id   AF-A0A7S4RIV1-F1
#
_cell.length_a   1.000
_cell.length_b   1.000
_cell.length_c   1.000
_cell.angle_alpha   90.00
_cell.angle_beta   90.00
_cell.angle_gamma   90.00
#
_symmetry.space_group_name_H-M   'P 1'
#
loop_
_entity.id
_entity.type
_entity.pdbx_description
1 polymer ?
#
loop_
_entity_poly.entity_id
_entity_poly.type
_entity_poly.pdbx_seq_one_letter_code
_entity_poly.pdbx_strand_id
1 'polypeptide(L)'
;MFLSKLPSPSLVINKHAFIRNCRSVLKEARRHGMRLRPHVKTHKTLEGSLIQATGADLTSSSVVHFWPEVTGFVASTIPEISMLVNGSIQYGGPFNDILYGVPIGSSKIKQIDALRRKLQQHCKHKDGSGGGEEGAIHVMVDHPSQVDALEHFVASTSSSLSIDDDDNAFSVFLKIDTGYHRAGVPCDERGVQLAVRIMESPHLNMKGIYSHW
;
A
#
# COMPACT_ATOMS: atom_id res chain seq x y z
N MET A 1 2.79 -2.54 -34.91
CA MET A 1 4.02 -3.33 -35.09
C MET A 1 3.66 -4.80 -34.95
N PHE A 2 4.12 -5.69 -35.84
CA PHE A 2 3.91 -7.13 -35.68
C PHE A 2 4.84 -7.69 -34.60
N LEU A 3 4.37 -8.67 -33.82
CA LEU A 3 5.19 -9.32 -32.78
C LEU A 3 6.49 -9.90 -33.34
N SER A 4 6.45 -10.44 -34.56
CA SER A 4 7.61 -11.01 -35.27
C SER A 4 8.71 -9.99 -35.61
N LYS A 5 8.44 -8.69 -35.47
CA LYS A 5 9.41 -7.63 -35.73
C LYS A 5 10.09 -7.11 -34.47
N LEU A 6 9.71 -7.60 -33.29
CA LEU A 6 10.33 -7.18 -32.02
C LEU A 6 11.73 -7.80 -31.89
N PRO A 7 12.74 -7.04 -31.43
CA PRO A 7 14.04 -7.60 -31.12
C PRO A 7 13.92 -8.62 -29.97
N SER A 8 14.62 -9.74 -30.08
CA SER A 8 14.60 -10.81 -29.07
C SER A 8 15.83 -10.72 -28.16
N PRO A 9 15.70 -10.87 -26.83
CA PRO A 9 14.47 -11.18 -26.09
C PRO A 9 13.60 -9.93 -25.82
N SER A 10 12.28 -10.09 -25.95
CA SER A 10 11.29 -9.09 -25.55
C SER A 10 10.23 -9.72 -24.66
N LEU A 11 9.94 -9.10 -23.51
CA LEU A 11 8.80 -9.49 -22.68
C LEU A 11 7.53 -8.87 -23.26
N VAL A 12 6.59 -9.71 -23.68
CA VAL A 12 5.34 -9.28 -24.31
C VAL A 12 4.16 -9.62 -23.39
N ILE A 13 3.33 -8.62 -23.10
CA ILE A 13 2.08 -8.80 -22.34
C ILE A 13 0.89 -8.72 -23.29
N ASN A 14 0.06 -9.77 -23.30
CA ASN A 14 -1.25 -9.70 -23.94
C ASN A 14 -2.18 -8.83 -23.08
N LYS A 15 -2.37 -7.57 -23.51
CA LYS A 15 -3.18 -6.58 -22.79
C LYS A 15 -4.63 -7.02 -22.58
N HIS A 16 -5.24 -7.66 -23.58
CA HIS A 16 -6.62 -8.16 -23.46
C HIS A 16 -6.74 -9.25 -22.39
N ALA A 17 -5.75 -10.15 -22.32
CA ALA A 17 -5.71 -11.17 -21.28
C ALA A 17 -5.53 -10.54 -19.88
N PHE A 18 -4.65 -9.55 -19.74
CA PHE A 18 -4.44 -8.85 -18.48
C PHE A 18 -5.73 -8.15 -17.99
N ILE A 19 -6.38 -7.37 -18.86
CA ILE A 19 -7.65 -6.70 -18.55
C ILE A 19 -8.72 -7.72 -18.12
N ARG A 20 -8.85 -8.83 -18.86
CA ARG A 20 -9.80 -9.90 -18.52
C ARG A 20 -9.50 -10.52 -17.15
N ASN A 21 -8.23 -10.77 -16.83
CA ASN A 21 -7.83 -11.31 -15.53
C ASN A 21 -8.20 -10.34 -14.40
N CYS A 22 -7.92 -9.04 -14.55
CA CYS A 22 -8.30 -8.03 -13.56
C CYS A 22 -9.82 -7.99 -13.37
N ARG A 23 -10.61 -7.95 -14.46
CA ARG A 23 -12.08 -7.98 -14.39
C ARG A 23 -12.61 -9.22 -13.68
N SER A 24 -11.98 -10.37 -13.87
CA SER A 24 -12.36 -11.60 -13.17
C SER A 24 -12.19 -11.47 -11.66
N VAL A 25 -11.02 -11.02 -11.19
CA VAL A 25 -10.75 -10.86 -9.75
C VAL A 25 -11.66 -9.78 -9.13
N LEU A 26 -11.88 -8.67 -9.84
CA LEU A 26 -12.78 -7.59 -9.40
C LEU A 26 -14.23 -8.09 -9.24
N LYS A 27 -14.71 -8.89 -10.20
CA LYS A 27 -16.04 -9.49 -10.12
C LYS A 27 -16.18 -10.42 -8.92
N GLU A 28 -15.17 -11.25 -8.64
CA GLU A 28 -15.18 -12.13 -7.48
C GLU A 28 -15.12 -11.36 -6.16
N ALA A 29 -14.30 -10.30 -6.08
CA ALA A 29 -14.25 -9.41 -4.92
C ALA A 29 -15.64 -8.81 -4.63
N ARG A 30 -16.30 -8.25 -5.65
CA ARG A 30 -17.68 -7.74 -5.53
C ARG A 30 -18.67 -8.82 -5.11
N ARG A 31 -18.61 -10.00 -5.74
CA ARG A 31 -19.53 -11.13 -5.45
C ARG A 31 -19.45 -11.56 -3.98
N HIS A 32 -18.27 -11.47 -3.38
CA HIS A 32 -18.04 -11.83 -1.99
C HIS A 32 -18.11 -10.66 -1.01
N GLY A 33 -18.43 -9.45 -1.46
CA GLY A 33 -18.42 -8.26 -0.61
C GLY A 33 -17.03 -7.92 -0.04
N MET A 34 -15.97 -8.33 -0.74
CA MET A 34 -14.60 -8.09 -0.31
C MET A 34 -14.01 -6.87 -1.01
N ARG A 35 -13.16 -6.15 -0.28
CA ARG A 35 -12.26 -5.15 -0.84
C ARG A 35 -11.05 -5.84 -1.46
N LEU A 36 -10.48 -5.21 -2.49
CA LEU A 36 -9.29 -5.65 -3.19
C LEU A 36 -8.15 -4.65 -2.98
N ARG A 37 -6.98 -5.18 -2.62
CA ARG A 37 -5.72 -4.46 -2.58
C ARG A 37 -4.68 -5.19 -3.44
N PRO A 38 -4.61 -4.92 -4.76
CA PRO A 38 -3.71 -5.65 -5.66
C PRO A 38 -2.25 -5.44 -5.27
N HIS A 39 -1.44 -6.50 -5.39
CA HIS A 39 0.00 -6.39 -5.18
C HIS A 39 0.72 -6.11 -6.50
N VAL A 40 1.51 -5.04 -6.54
CA VAL A 40 2.19 -4.60 -7.77
C VAL A 40 3.48 -5.33 -8.10
N LYS A 41 3.99 -6.20 -7.20
CA LYS A 41 5.31 -6.85 -7.34
C LYS A 41 5.50 -7.63 -8.64
N THR A 42 4.40 -8.11 -9.23
CA THR A 42 4.43 -8.93 -10.44
C THR A 42 4.77 -8.12 -11.68
N HIS A 43 4.26 -6.90 -11.80
CA HIS A 43 4.44 -6.07 -13.01
C HIS A 43 5.25 -4.81 -12.77
N LYS A 44 5.18 -4.22 -11.56
CA LYS A 44 5.96 -3.04 -11.14
C LYS A 44 5.82 -1.84 -12.09
N THR A 45 4.61 -1.64 -12.60
CA THR A 45 4.28 -0.60 -13.59
C THR A 45 3.04 0.16 -13.15
N LEU A 46 3.00 1.47 -13.38
CA LEU A 46 1.83 2.28 -13.07
C LEU A 46 0.64 1.95 -13.99
N GLU A 47 0.91 1.62 -15.25
CA GLU A 47 -0.08 1.22 -16.25
C GLU A 47 -0.81 -0.06 -15.83
N GLY A 48 -0.06 -1.06 -15.37
CA GLY A 48 -0.63 -2.28 -14.81
C GLY A 48 -1.47 -2.04 -13.55
N SER A 49 -1.03 -1.14 -12.66
CA SER A 49 -1.81 -0.75 -11.49
C SER A 49 -3.11 -0.04 -11.89
N LEU A 50 -3.07 0.82 -12.92
CA LEU A 50 -4.25 1.48 -13.45
C LEU A 50 -5.25 0.46 -14.02
N ILE A 51 -4.77 -0.55 -14.76
CA ILE A 51 -5.62 -1.65 -15.24
C ILE A 51 -6.20 -2.46 -14.06
N GLN A 52 -5.43 -2.70 -13.01
CA GLN A 52 -5.93 -3.37 -11.79
C GLN A 52 -7.02 -2.56 -11.08
N ALA A 53 -6.90 -1.24 -11.02
CA ALA A 53 -7.89 -0.37 -10.37
C ALA A 53 -9.14 -0.10 -11.21
N THR A 54 -9.06 -0.19 -12.54
CA THR A 54 -10.12 0.27 -13.45
C THR A 54 -10.75 -0.89 -14.25
N GLY A 55 -10.05 -2.02 -14.37
CA GLY A 55 -10.44 -3.10 -15.28
C GLY A 55 -10.42 -2.65 -16.75
N ALA A 56 -9.65 -1.62 -17.11
CA ALA A 56 -9.56 -1.07 -18.45
C ALA A 56 -8.17 -0.49 -18.73
N ASP A 57 -7.82 -0.36 -20.00
CA ASP A 57 -6.66 0.43 -20.41
C ASP A 57 -7.11 1.89 -20.60
N LEU A 58 -6.75 2.74 -19.63
CA LEU A 58 -7.10 4.16 -19.60
C LEU A 58 -5.87 5.06 -19.80
N THR A 59 -4.78 4.53 -20.33
CA THR A 59 -3.53 5.28 -20.56
C THR A 59 -3.70 6.51 -21.47
N SER A 60 -4.83 6.63 -22.18
CA SER A 60 -5.15 7.78 -23.03
C SER A 60 -6.47 8.48 -22.66
N SER A 61 -7.09 8.16 -21.53
CA SER A 61 -8.36 8.76 -21.10
C SER A 61 -8.13 9.94 -20.17
N SER A 62 -8.83 11.05 -20.40
CA SER A 62 -8.81 12.22 -19.49
C SER A 62 -9.63 11.99 -18.21
N VAL A 63 -10.55 11.02 -18.22
CA VAL A 63 -11.39 10.66 -17.08
C VAL A 63 -11.11 9.21 -16.70
N VAL A 64 -10.81 9.00 -15.43
CA VAL A 64 -10.50 7.69 -14.86
C VAL A 64 -11.60 7.32 -13.87
N HIS A 65 -12.28 6.21 -14.13
CA HIS A 65 -13.25 5.63 -13.21
C HIS A 65 -12.65 4.39 -12.56
N PHE A 66 -12.51 4.43 -11.26
CA PHE A 66 -12.00 3.31 -10.47
C PHE A 66 -13.13 2.38 -10.03
N TRP A 67 -12.80 1.11 -9.87
CA TRP A 67 -13.69 0.15 -9.24
C TRP A 67 -13.74 0.42 -7.74
N PRO A 68 -14.93 0.56 -7.13
CA PRO A 68 -15.06 0.89 -5.71
C PRO A 68 -14.48 -0.20 -4.80
N GLU A 69 -14.41 -1.44 -5.28
CA GLU A 69 -13.79 -2.54 -4.55
C GLU A 69 -12.27 -2.40 -4.44
N VAL A 70 -11.62 -1.65 -5.34
CA VAL A 70 -10.17 -1.44 -5.28
C VAL A 70 -9.90 -0.26 -4.37
N THR A 71 -9.41 -0.55 -3.18
CA THR A 71 -9.26 0.45 -2.12
C THR A 71 -7.82 0.85 -1.85
N GLY A 72 -6.87 0.31 -2.61
CA GLY A 72 -5.45 0.57 -2.39
C GLY A 72 -4.55 -0.43 -3.10
N PHE A 73 -3.25 -0.35 -2.86
CA PHE A 73 -2.25 -1.26 -3.42
C PHE A 73 -1.29 -1.82 -2.37
N VAL A 74 -0.68 -2.97 -2.67
CA VAL A 74 0.46 -3.52 -1.91
C VAL A 74 1.74 -3.40 -2.73
N ALA A 75 2.78 -2.87 -2.12
CA ALA A 75 4.14 -2.77 -2.68
C ALA A 75 5.14 -3.53 -1.80
N SER A 76 6.21 -4.06 -2.40
CA SER A 76 7.25 -4.84 -1.71
C SER A 76 8.58 -4.09 -1.60
N THR A 77 8.72 -2.93 -2.24
CA THR A 77 9.96 -2.15 -2.26
C THR A 77 9.67 -0.64 -2.24
N ILE A 78 10.66 0.16 -1.81
CA ILE A 78 10.56 1.64 -1.81
C ILE A 78 10.31 2.21 -3.22
N PRO A 79 10.96 1.73 -4.30
CA PRO A 79 10.64 2.19 -5.66
C PRO A 79 9.19 1.91 -6.06
N GLU A 80 8.62 0.76 -5.68
CA GLU A 80 7.21 0.44 -5.95
C GLU A 80 6.27 1.38 -5.18
N ILE A 81 6.56 1.71 -3.92
CA ILE A 81 5.81 2.71 -3.15
C ILE A 81 5.90 4.08 -3.83
N SER A 82 7.10 4.50 -4.24
CA SER A 82 7.31 5.77 -4.91
C SER A 82 6.53 5.87 -6.23
N MET A 83 6.49 4.79 -7.01
CA MET A 83 5.65 4.68 -8.21
C MET A 83 4.16 4.87 -7.89
N LEU A 84 3.66 4.24 -6.82
CA LEU A 84 2.27 4.38 -6.39
C LEU A 84 1.95 5.78 -5.89
N VAL A 85 2.85 6.42 -5.14
CA VAL A 85 2.70 7.83 -4.72
C VAL A 85 2.58 8.75 -5.94
N ASN A 86 3.40 8.53 -6.98
CA ASN A 86 3.26 9.27 -8.23
C ASN A 86 1.91 8.98 -8.93
N GLY A 87 1.44 7.73 -8.85
CA GLY A 87 0.09 7.36 -9.28
C GLY A 87 -1.01 8.13 -8.55
N SER A 88 -0.87 8.35 -7.24
CA SER A 88 -1.81 9.16 -6.46
C SER A 88 -1.79 10.63 -6.89
N ILE A 89 -0.60 11.17 -7.16
CA ILE A 89 -0.45 12.54 -7.63
C ILE A 89 -1.15 12.72 -8.98
N GLN A 90 -0.99 11.73 -9.86
CA GLN A 90 -1.52 11.78 -11.22
C GLN A 90 -3.01 11.48 -11.31
N TYR A 91 -3.50 10.47 -10.57
CA TYR A 91 -4.84 9.92 -10.75
C TYR A 91 -5.73 9.96 -9.50
N GLY A 92 -5.20 10.28 -8.32
CA GLY A 92 -5.95 10.24 -7.06
C GLY A 92 -6.12 8.84 -6.48
N GLY A 93 -7.14 8.65 -5.63
CA GLY A 93 -7.47 7.33 -5.09
C GLY A 93 -7.83 6.35 -6.21
N PRO A 94 -7.49 5.05 -6.11
CA PRO A 94 -7.07 4.35 -4.90
C PRO A 94 -5.55 4.33 -4.66
N PHE A 95 -4.77 5.12 -5.40
CA PHE A 95 -3.30 5.14 -5.22
C PHE A 95 -2.87 5.85 -3.93
N ASN A 96 -3.80 6.51 -3.24
CA ASN A 96 -3.63 7.18 -1.96
C ASN A 96 -3.55 6.20 -0.76
N ASP A 97 -3.89 4.93 -0.93
CA ASP A 97 -3.81 3.92 0.13
C ASP A 97 -2.82 2.81 -0.26
N ILE A 98 -1.63 2.83 0.36
CA ILE A 98 -0.50 1.96 0.02
C ILE A 98 -0.08 1.14 1.23
N LEU A 99 0.05 -0.18 1.07
CA LEU A 99 0.61 -1.07 2.09
C LEU A 99 2.00 -1.55 1.68
N TYR A 100 2.99 -1.31 2.55
CA TYR A 100 4.30 -1.94 2.44
C TYR A 100 4.20 -3.41 2.91
N GLY A 101 4.18 -4.32 1.94
CA GLY A 101 3.83 -5.74 2.07
C GLY A 101 4.88 -6.65 2.69
N VAL A 102 5.83 -6.10 3.45
CA VAL A 102 6.84 -6.85 4.21
C VAL A 102 7.07 -6.19 5.57
N PRO A 103 7.43 -6.96 6.62
CA PRO A 103 7.75 -6.38 7.92
C PRO A 103 8.83 -5.30 7.80
N ILE A 104 8.60 -4.17 8.44
CA ILE A 104 9.46 -3.00 8.28
C ILE A 104 10.80 -3.18 8.98
N GLY A 105 11.89 -2.88 8.27
CA GLY A 105 13.22 -2.74 8.87
C GLY A 105 13.53 -1.29 9.23
N SER A 106 14.27 -1.07 10.32
CA SER A 106 14.66 0.27 10.80
C SER A 106 15.31 1.14 9.73
N SER A 107 16.14 0.54 8.86
CA SER A 107 16.81 1.23 7.75
C SER A 107 15.87 1.82 6.69
N LYS A 108 14.59 1.41 6.67
CA LYS A 108 13.59 1.87 5.69
C LYS A 108 12.61 2.90 6.24
N ILE A 109 12.52 3.06 7.56
CA ILE A 109 11.54 3.94 8.21
C ILE A 109 11.62 5.36 7.66
N LYS A 110 12.82 5.96 7.63
CA LYS A 110 13.02 7.33 7.10
C LYS A 110 12.57 7.50 5.64
N GLN A 111 12.83 6.50 4.79
CA GLN A 111 12.43 6.55 3.38
C GLN A 111 10.92 6.42 3.20
N ILE A 112 10.29 5.54 3.99
CA ILE A 112 8.83 5.37 4.01
C ILE A 112 8.16 6.63 4.54
N ASP A 113 8.66 7.22 5.62
CA ASP A 113 8.11 8.45 6.19
C ASP A 113 8.15 9.61 5.20
N ALA A 114 9.26 9.79 4.48
CA ALA A 114 9.36 10.82 3.46
C ALA A 114 8.30 10.67 2.36
N LEU A 115 8.05 9.44 1.90
CA LEU A 115 7.00 9.15 0.91
C LEU A 115 5.59 9.32 1.50
N ARG A 116 5.39 8.93 2.77
CA ARG A 116 4.14 9.08 3.51
C ARG A 116 3.76 10.55 3.63
N ARG A 117 4.68 11.40 4.09
CA ARG A 117 4.46 12.85 4.19
C ARG A 117 4.19 13.49 2.83
N LYS A 118 4.93 13.09 1.79
CA LYS A 118 4.68 13.54 0.41
C LYS A 118 3.26 13.21 -0.04
N LEU A 119 2.78 12.00 0.26
CA LEU A 119 1.43 11.56 -0.09
C LEU A 119 0.36 12.32 0.70
N GLN A 120 0.51 12.41 2.02
CA GLN A 120 -0.40 13.15 2.91
C GLN A 120 -0.53 14.61 2.49
N GLN A 121 0.59 15.29 2.23
CA GLN A 121 0.59 16.68 1.79
C GLN A 121 -0.18 16.84 0.46
N HIS A 122 0.01 15.94 -0.50
CA HIS A 122 -0.72 15.97 -1.77
C HIS A 122 -2.23 15.81 -1.56
N CYS A 123 -2.65 14.89 -0.70
CA CYS A 123 -4.07 14.64 -0.44
C CYS A 123 -4.74 15.79 0.33
N LYS A 124 -4.06 16.41 1.29
CA LYS A 124 -4.60 17.55 2.07
C LYS A 124 -4.90 18.79 1.22
N HIS A 125 -4.07 19.08 0.21
CA HIS A 125 -4.25 20.27 -0.63
C HIS A 125 -5.44 20.20 -1.60
N LYS A 126 -6.09 19.04 -1.76
CA LYS A 126 -7.24 18.89 -2.66
C LYS A 126 -8.59 19.23 -2.03
N ASP A 127 -8.66 19.41 -0.71
CA ASP A 127 -9.91 19.69 0.00
C ASP A 127 -9.90 21.03 0.74
N GLY A 128 -10.33 22.08 0.04
CA GLY A 128 -10.99 23.22 0.69
C GLY A 128 -12.42 22.89 1.15
N SER A 129 -12.84 21.63 1.06
CA SER A 129 -14.21 21.15 1.33
C SER A 129 -14.25 19.79 2.06
N GLY A 130 -13.32 19.54 3.01
CA GLY A 130 -13.51 18.60 4.12
C GLY A 130 -13.95 17.15 3.81
N GLY A 131 -13.75 16.64 2.59
CA GLY A 131 -14.27 15.33 2.17
C GLY A 131 -13.29 14.38 1.50
N GLY A 132 -12.02 14.75 1.36
CA GLY A 132 -11.00 13.95 0.67
C GLY A 132 -10.47 12.79 1.48
N GLU A 133 -10.29 11.65 0.82
CA GLU A 133 -9.61 10.49 1.38
C GLU A 133 -8.15 10.82 1.72
N GLU A 134 -7.79 10.72 3.00
CA GLU A 134 -6.43 10.90 3.49
C GLU A 134 -5.45 9.92 2.84
N GLY A 135 -4.31 10.43 2.38
CA GLY A 135 -3.24 9.62 1.84
C GLY A 135 -2.53 8.82 2.95
N ALA A 136 -2.48 7.50 2.84
CA ALA A 136 -1.89 6.61 3.82
C ALA A 136 -0.84 5.68 3.21
N ILE A 137 0.29 5.55 3.93
CA ILE A 137 1.25 4.47 3.72
C ILE A 137 1.31 3.64 4.99
N HIS A 138 0.78 2.42 4.89
CA HIS A 138 0.75 1.42 5.93
C HIS A 138 2.03 0.58 5.95
N VAL A 139 2.47 0.17 7.13
CA VAL A 139 3.63 -0.70 7.33
C VAL A 139 3.22 -2.00 8.02
N MET A 140 4.03 -3.05 7.88
CA MET A 140 3.82 -4.31 8.61
C MET A 140 4.79 -4.46 9.76
N VAL A 141 4.32 -5.05 10.85
CA VAL A 141 5.12 -5.41 12.02
C VAL A 141 4.85 -6.88 12.37
N ASP A 142 5.90 -7.61 12.72
CA ASP A 142 5.88 -8.98 13.26
C ASP A 142 6.87 -9.18 14.42
N HIS A 143 7.51 -8.11 14.91
CA HIS A 143 8.44 -8.20 16.02
C HIS A 143 8.41 -6.94 16.90
N PRO A 144 8.49 -7.04 18.24
CA PRO A 144 8.49 -5.88 19.15
C PRO A 144 9.53 -4.81 18.82
N SER A 145 10.74 -5.20 18.42
CA SER A 145 11.79 -4.23 18.08
C SER A 145 11.44 -3.31 16.90
N GLN A 146 10.50 -3.70 16.03
CA GLN A 146 10.00 -2.85 14.95
C GLN A 146 9.05 -1.77 15.49
N VAL A 147 8.25 -2.11 16.51
CA VAL A 147 7.44 -1.15 17.27
C VAL A 147 8.35 -0.11 17.91
N ASP A 148 9.36 -0.58 18.65
CA ASP A 148 10.33 0.31 19.32
C ASP A 148 11.02 1.22 18.30
N ALA A 149 11.45 0.69 17.15
CA ALA A 149 12.12 1.48 16.11
C ALA A 149 11.21 2.56 15.51
N LEU A 150 9.92 2.27 15.32
CA LEU A 150 8.95 3.25 14.82
C LEU A 150 8.69 4.34 15.87
N GLU A 151 8.50 3.99 17.13
CA GLU A 151 8.29 4.94 18.22
C GLU A 151 9.48 5.88 18.40
N HIS A 152 10.71 5.33 18.44
CA HIS A 152 11.92 6.15 18.52
C HIS A 152 12.03 7.11 17.34
N PHE A 153 11.70 6.65 16.13
CA PHE A 153 11.72 7.50 14.95
C PHE A 153 10.71 8.64 15.07
N VAL A 154 9.46 8.36 15.43
CA VAL A 154 8.40 9.37 15.62
C VAL A 154 8.77 10.36 16.72
N ALA A 155 9.22 9.89 17.88
CA ALA A 155 9.66 10.75 18.98
C ALA A 155 10.79 11.70 18.56
N SER A 156 11.77 11.19 17.78
CA SER A 156 12.90 12.00 17.29
C SER A 156 12.52 13.04 16.22
N THR A 157 11.40 12.87 15.53
CA THR A 157 10.94 13.79 14.47
C THR A 157 9.87 14.76 14.94
N SER A 158 9.13 14.42 16.01
CA SER A 158 8.08 15.27 16.60
C SER A 158 8.62 16.57 17.20
N SER A 159 9.86 16.57 17.70
CA SER A 159 10.49 17.78 18.26
C SER A 159 10.84 18.85 17.21
N SER A 160 10.74 18.55 15.92
CA SER A 160 11.19 19.44 14.84
C SER A 160 10.05 20.05 14.01
N LEU A 161 8.80 19.63 14.19
CA LEU A 161 7.68 20.03 13.34
C LEU A 161 6.38 20.19 14.13
N SER A 162 5.69 21.32 13.97
CA SER A 162 4.33 21.55 14.46
C SER A 162 3.33 20.83 13.56
N ILE A 163 3.14 19.54 13.77
CA ILE A 163 2.16 18.70 13.06
C ILE A 163 1.25 18.09 14.12
N ASP A 164 -0.05 17.99 13.83
CA ASP A 164 -1.01 17.33 14.70
C ASP A 164 -0.57 15.89 15.00
N ASP A 165 -0.70 15.45 16.26
CA ASP A 165 -0.16 14.15 16.71
C ASP A 165 -0.69 12.96 15.89
N ASP A 166 -1.95 13.03 15.45
CA ASP A 166 -2.60 11.96 14.69
C ASP A 166 -2.02 11.83 13.26
N ASP A 167 -1.56 12.94 12.66
CA ASP A 167 -0.87 12.93 11.38
C ASP A 167 0.52 12.32 11.45
N ASN A 168 1.10 12.20 12.65
CA ASN A 168 2.46 11.69 12.80
C ASN A 168 2.47 10.17 13.05
N ALA A 169 1.38 9.61 13.55
CA ALA A 169 1.27 8.18 13.88
C ALA A 169 1.37 7.26 12.65
N PHE A 170 2.20 6.22 12.74
CA PHE A 170 2.30 5.21 11.68
C PHE A 170 1.09 4.29 11.71
N SER A 171 0.53 4.00 10.54
CA SER A 171 -0.51 3.00 10.40
C SER A 171 0.10 1.62 10.19
N VAL A 172 -0.27 0.65 11.03
CA VAL A 172 0.41 -0.64 11.16
C VAL A 172 -0.55 -1.79 10.94
N PHE A 173 -0.11 -2.79 10.18
CA PHE A 173 -0.71 -4.12 10.14
C PHE A 173 0.18 -5.11 10.90
N LEU A 174 -0.43 -5.91 11.77
CA LEU A 174 0.25 -7.05 12.39
C LEU A 174 0.34 -8.19 11.37
N LYS A 175 1.55 -8.57 10.98
CA LYS A 175 1.78 -9.71 10.11
C LYS A 175 1.73 -10.98 10.94
N ILE A 176 0.83 -11.90 10.57
CA ILE A 176 0.69 -13.22 11.19
C ILE A 176 1.14 -14.32 10.23
N ASP A 177 1.85 -15.31 10.77
CA ASP A 177 2.15 -16.56 10.08
C ASP A 177 0.98 -17.52 10.30
N THR A 178 0.37 -17.94 9.19
CA THR A 178 -0.70 -18.93 9.20
C THR A 178 -0.23 -20.29 8.71
N GLY A 179 1.05 -20.45 8.31
CA GLY A 179 1.63 -21.72 7.87
C GLY A 179 2.63 -21.61 6.71
N TYR A 180 2.99 -20.39 6.28
CA TYR A 180 3.98 -20.17 5.22
C TYR A 180 5.42 -20.13 5.77
N HIS A 181 5.59 -19.86 7.07
CA HIS A 181 6.88 -19.93 7.78
C HIS A 181 8.00 -19.04 7.23
N ARG A 182 7.64 -17.94 6.55
CA ARG A 182 8.63 -16.94 6.07
C ARG A 182 8.77 -15.76 7.02
N ALA A 183 7.64 -15.21 7.48
CA ALA A 183 7.55 -14.02 8.31
C ALA A 183 6.18 -13.97 8.98
N GLY A 184 6.05 -13.18 10.03
CA GLY A 184 4.83 -13.08 10.83
C GLY A 184 4.94 -13.76 12.18
N VAL A 185 4.23 -13.20 13.15
CA VAL A 185 4.08 -13.84 14.46
C VAL A 185 3.14 -15.05 14.36
N PRO A 186 3.38 -16.10 15.13
CA PRO A 186 2.46 -17.22 15.22
C PRO A 186 1.11 -16.77 15.79
N CYS A 187 0.05 -17.51 15.45
CA CYS A 187 -1.31 -17.27 15.94
C CYS A 187 -1.50 -17.83 17.37
N ASP A 188 -0.66 -17.38 18.30
CA ASP A 188 -0.69 -17.73 19.73
C ASP A 188 -0.52 -16.48 20.62
N GLU A 189 -0.25 -16.70 21.91
CA GLU A 189 -0.09 -15.63 22.90
C GLU A 189 0.95 -14.57 22.49
N ARG A 190 2.01 -14.95 21.77
CA ARG A 190 3.04 -14.01 21.31
C ARG A 190 2.47 -13.01 20.31
N GLY A 191 1.58 -13.48 19.43
CA GLY A 191 0.89 -12.61 18.47
C GLY A 191 -0.09 -11.66 19.17
N VAL A 192 -0.79 -12.13 20.20
CA VAL A 192 -1.67 -11.30 21.03
C VAL A 192 -0.87 -10.24 21.78
N GLN A 193 0.24 -10.61 22.42
CA GLN A 193 1.12 -9.68 23.13
C GLN A 193 1.65 -8.58 22.20
N LEU A 194 2.06 -8.93 20.97
CA LEU A 194 2.50 -7.93 20.01
C LEU A 194 1.35 -7.03 19.52
N ALA A 195 0.14 -7.56 19.34
CA ALA A 195 -1.03 -6.75 19.01
C ALA A 195 -1.32 -5.72 20.11
N VAL A 196 -1.33 -6.15 21.39
CA VAL A 196 -1.51 -5.27 22.55
C VAL A 196 -0.44 -4.18 22.56
N ARG A 197 0.84 -4.57 22.39
CA ARG A 197 1.96 -3.64 22.35
C ARG A 197 1.85 -2.56 21.25
N ILE A 198 1.28 -2.91 20.09
CA ILE A 198 1.00 -1.95 19.01
C ILE A 198 -0.14 -1.00 19.41
N MET A 199 -1.22 -1.53 20.00
CA MET A 199 -2.40 -0.74 20.39
C MET A 199 -2.14 0.22 21.56
N GLU A 200 -1.20 -0.10 22.45
CA GLU A 200 -0.79 0.76 23.57
C GLU A 200 0.11 1.92 23.14
N SER A 201 0.66 1.88 21.91
CA SER A 201 1.57 2.91 21.42
C SER A 201 0.80 4.17 20.99
N PRO A 202 1.14 5.36 21.51
CA PRO A 202 0.55 6.62 21.02
C PRO A 202 1.06 7.01 19.63
N HIS A 203 2.11 6.34 19.13
CA HIS A 203 2.74 6.64 17.84
C HIS A 203 2.31 5.70 16.71
N LEU A 204 1.51 4.67 17.02
CA LEU A 204 1.07 3.67 16.06
C LEU A 204 -0.45 3.55 16.07
N ASN A 205 -1.02 3.30 14.89
CA ASN A 205 -2.44 3.05 14.71
C ASN A 205 -2.61 1.67 14.06
N MET A 206 -3.08 0.69 14.84
CA MET A 206 -3.30 -0.67 14.35
C MET A 206 -4.50 -0.69 13.38
N LYS A 207 -4.24 -1.01 12.11
CA LYS A 207 -5.25 -1.10 11.05
C LYS A 207 -5.82 -2.50 10.85
N GLY A 208 -5.14 -3.52 11.36
CA GLY A 208 -5.61 -4.89 11.32
C GLY A 208 -4.47 -5.91 11.27
N ILE A 209 -4.83 -7.11 10.84
CA ILE A 209 -3.92 -8.23 10.65
C ILE A 209 -3.67 -8.49 9.16
N TYR A 210 -2.50 -9.00 8.81
CA TYR A 210 -2.18 -9.42 7.46
C TYR A 210 -1.58 -10.82 7.47
N SER A 211 -2.07 -11.71 6.61
CA SER A 211 -1.44 -13.00 6.37
C SER A 211 -1.20 -13.24 4.88
N HIS A 212 -0.24 -14.10 4.58
CA HIS A 212 0.06 -14.54 3.22
C HIS A 212 0.52 -15.98 3.31
N TRP A 213 -0.27 -16.84 2.68
CA TRP A 213 0.06 -18.23 2.37
C TRP A 213 0.61 -18.32 0.95
#